data_AF-A0A1X0QWR9-F1
#
_entry.id   AF-A0A1X0QWR9-F1
#
_cell.length_a   1.000
_cell.length_b   1.000
_cell.length_c   1.000
_cell.angle_alpha   90.00
_cell.angle_beta   90.00
_cell.angle_gamma   90.00
#
_symmetry.space_group_name_H-M   'P 1'
#
loop_
_entity.id
_entity.type
_entity.pdbx_description
1 polymer ?
#
loop_
_entity_poly.entity_id
_entity_poly.type
_entity_poly.pdbx_seq_one_letter_code
_entity_poly.pdbx_strand_id
1 'polypeptide(L)'
;MWENSRTENTRKPSQLIQEFSIYPAFMLYFKNNYLDNDRFIRWTAAYQLDRFTNMETNNYVESWHSQLKTSYLQRKRNRRVDRLVYILVNDVEEDFLSNINRIKMNVGRIGP
;
A
#
# COMPACT_ATOMS: atom_id res chain seq x y z
N MET A 1 -20.81 7.35 -18.91
CA MET A 1 -19.42 6.87 -18.72
C MET A 1 -19.22 6.01 -17.47
N TRP A 2 -20.06 6.11 -16.42
CA TRP A 2 -19.91 5.33 -15.17
C TRP A 2 -20.56 3.94 -15.18
N GLU A 3 -21.50 3.67 -16.09
CA GLU A 3 -22.19 2.37 -16.18
C GLU A 3 -21.33 1.29 -16.84
N ASN A 4 -20.55 1.64 -17.88
CA ASN A 4 -19.60 0.73 -18.54
C ASN A 4 -18.49 0.26 -17.58
N SER A 5 -18.13 1.08 -16.59
CA SER A 5 -17.14 0.73 -15.57
C SER A 5 -17.68 -0.34 -14.61
N ARG A 6 -19.00 -0.43 -14.40
CA ARG A 6 -19.59 -1.36 -13.44
C ARG A 6 -19.58 -2.80 -13.97
N THR A 7 -19.85 -2.98 -15.26
CA THR A 7 -19.77 -4.28 -15.95
C THR A 7 -18.33 -4.72 -16.21
N GLU A 8 -17.41 -3.80 -16.51
CA GLU A 8 -15.97 -4.13 -16.62
C GLU A 8 -15.38 -4.50 -15.24
N ASN A 9 -15.80 -3.82 -14.17
CA ASN A 9 -15.32 -4.07 -12.80
C ASN A 9 -15.77 -5.43 -12.23
N THR A 10 -16.86 -6.03 -12.72
CA THR A 10 -17.33 -7.34 -12.24
C THR A 10 -16.68 -8.52 -12.99
N ARG A 11 -16.01 -8.27 -14.13
CA ARG A 11 -15.40 -9.32 -14.95
C ARG A 11 -14.22 -10.02 -14.28
N LYS A 12 -13.21 -9.27 -13.82
CA LYS A 12 -12.02 -9.84 -13.15
C LYS A 12 -12.35 -10.58 -11.84
N PRO A 13 -13.23 -10.05 -10.97
CA PRO A 13 -13.67 -10.78 -9.78
C PRO A 13 -14.41 -12.08 -10.11
N SER A 14 -15.24 -12.09 -11.15
CA SER A 14 -15.94 -13.31 -11.57
C SER A 14 -14.97 -14.39 -12.05
N GLN A 15 -13.93 -14.00 -12.79
CA GLN A 15 -12.83 -14.90 -13.19
C GLN A 15 -12.09 -15.45 -11.96
N LEU A 16 -11.78 -14.61 -10.99
CA LEU A 16 -11.10 -15.00 -9.75
C LEU A 16 -11.97 -15.95 -8.89
N ILE A 17 -13.27 -15.67 -8.77
CA ILE A 17 -14.21 -16.55 -8.07
C ILE A 17 -14.26 -17.92 -8.75
N GLN A 18 -14.27 -17.96 -10.09
CA GLN A 18 -14.28 -19.21 -10.84
C GLN A 18 -12.99 -20.02 -10.64
N GLU A 19 -11.83 -19.38 -10.76
CA GLU A 19 -10.51 -20.01 -10.64
C GLU A 19 -10.23 -20.53 -9.22
N PHE A 20 -10.58 -19.75 -8.20
CA PHE A 20 -10.31 -20.09 -6.80
C PHE A 20 -11.48 -20.78 -6.08
N SER A 21 -12.56 -21.11 -6.80
CA SER A 21 -13.73 -21.83 -6.29
C SER A 21 -13.36 -23.18 -5.65
N ILE A 22 -12.27 -23.80 -6.11
CA ILE A 22 -11.74 -25.07 -5.60
C ILE A 22 -11.20 -24.96 -4.15
N TYR A 23 -11.00 -23.74 -3.61
CA TYR A 23 -10.50 -23.50 -2.27
C TYR A 23 -11.59 -22.93 -1.35
N PRO A 24 -12.43 -23.78 -0.71
CA PRO A 24 -13.62 -23.34 0.01
C PRO A 24 -13.32 -22.44 1.22
N ALA A 25 -12.23 -22.70 1.95
CA ALA A 25 -11.83 -21.88 3.10
C ALA A 25 -11.41 -20.45 2.68
N PHE A 26 -10.65 -20.35 1.59
CA PHE A 26 -10.27 -19.07 0.99
C PHE A 26 -11.50 -18.32 0.48
N MET A 27 -12.38 -19.02 -0.24
CA MET A 27 -13.60 -18.41 -0.78
C MET A 27 -14.54 -17.89 0.30
N LEU A 28 -14.68 -18.62 1.42
CA LEU A 28 -15.47 -18.18 2.56
C LEU A 28 -14.87 -16.90 3.18
N TYR A 29 -13.55 -16.87 3.40
CA TYR A 29 -12.86 -15.69 3.89
C TYR A 29 -13.01 -14.50 2.92
N PHE A 30 -12.78 -14.74 1.63
CA PHE A 30 -12.82 -13.72 0.59
C PHE A 30 -14.21 -13.10 0.47
N LYS A 31 -15.26 -13.95 0.48
CA LYS A 31 -16.65 -13.49 0.46
C LYS A 31 -16.98 -12.59 1.64
N ASN A 32 -16.71 -13.08 2.86
CA ASN A 32 -17.07 -12.39 4.10
C ASN A 32 -16.35 -11.04 4.27
N ASN A 33 -15.11 -10.93 3.79
CA ASN A 33 -14.27 -9.74 4.01
C ASN A 33 -14.29 -8.75 2.84
N TYR A 34 -14.45 -9.22 1.61
CA TYR A 34 -14.24 -8.38 0.41
C TYR A 34 -15.45 -8.25 -0.51
N LEU A 35 -16.36 -9.23 -0.55
CA LEU A 35 -17.51 -9.22 -1.47
C LEU A 35 -18.81 -8.74 -0.82
N ASP A 36 -19.07 -9.11 0.44
CA ASP A 36 -20.33 -8.80 1.13
C ASP A 36 -20.50 -7.29 1.47
N ASN A 37 -21.75 -6.85 1.60
CA ASN A 37 -22.16 -5.49 2.04
C ASN A 37 -21.61 -4.35 1.16
N ASP A 38 -21.66 -4.50 -0.17
CA ASP A 38 -21.16 -3.50 -1.13
C ASP A 38 -19.69 -3.11 -0.93
N ARG A 39 -18.92 -3.85 -0.10
CA ARG A 39 -17.48 -3.63 0.10
C ARG A 39 -16.76 -3.75 -1.24
N PHE A 40 -17.23 -4.65 -2.08
CA PHE A 40 -16.80 -4.79 -3.46
C PHE A 40 -16.71 -3.45 -4.21
N ILE A 41 -17.74 -2.60 -4.10
CA ILE A 41 -17.79 -1.30 -4.77
C ILE A 41 -16.70 -0.37 -4.22
N ARG A 42 -16.46 -0.41 -2.90
CA ARG A 42 -15.45 0.44 -2.24
C ARG A 42 -14.02 0.07 -2.64
N TRP A 43 -13.71 -1.22 -2.70
CA TRP A 43 -12.37 -1.69 -3.09
C TRP A 43 -12.12 -1.60 -4.59
N THR A 44 -13.12 -1.86 -5.43
CA THR A 44 -12.97 -1.71 -6.89
C THR A 44 -13.03 -0.26 -7.35
N ALA A 45 -13.69 0.65 -6.62
CA ALA A 45 -13.60 2.09 -6.89
C ALA A 45 -12.19 2.66 -6.63
N ALA A 46 -11.41 2.03 -5.74
CA ALA A 46 -9.99 2.34 -5.56
C ALA A 46 -9.13 1.87 -6.75
N TYR A 47 -9.62 0.94 -7.55
CA TYR A 47 -8.97 0.47 -8.78
C TYR A 47 -9.25 1.43 -9.94
N GLN A 48 -8.65 2.62 -9.90
CA GLN A 48 -8.69 3.57 -11.03
C GLN A 48 -7.44 3.40 -11.88
N LEU A 49 -7.51 2.49 -12.85
CA LEU A 49 -6.43 2.24 -13.82
C LEU A 49 -5.95 3.54 -14.48
N ASP A 50 -6.87 4.43 -14.89
CA ASP A 50 -6.52 5.65 -15.61
C ASP A 50 -5.90 6.76 -14.75
N ARG A 51 -6.03 6.67 -13.41
CA ARG A 51 -5.57 7.71 -12.48
C ARG A 51 -4.35 7.30 -11.65
N PHE A 52 -4.08 5.99 -11.55
CA PHE A 52 -3.03 5.43 -10.70
C PHE A 52 -2.16 4.37 -11.39
N THR A 53 -2.09 4.35 -12.73
CA THR A 53 -1.17 3.47 -13.50
C THR A 53 0.29 3.59 -13.07
N ASN A 54 0.73 4.77 -12.65
CA ASN A 54 2.10 5.00 -12.18
C ASN A 54 2.25 4.84 -10.66
N MET A 55 1.16 4.61 -9.93
CA MET A 55 1.18 4.26 -8.53
C MET A 55 1.17 2.74 -8.39
N GLU A 56 2.29 2.10 -8.72
CA GLU A 56 2.70 0.88 -8.00
C GLU A 56 3.06 1.24 -6.54
N THR A 57 2.15 1.93 -5.85
CA THR A 57 2.33 2.44 -4.48
C THR A 57 2.58 1.31 -3.48
N ASN A 58 2.19 0.08 -3.80
CA ASN A 58 2.50 -1.08 -2.99
C ASN A 58 4.02 -1.28 -2.85
N ASN A 59 4.79 -1.16 -3.94
CA ASN A 59 6.23 -1.43 -3.89
C ASN A 59 6.98 -0.34 -3.12
N TYR A 60 6.63 0.93 -3.33
CA TYR A 60 7.24 2.04 -2.60
C TYR A 60 6.88 2.01 -1.11
N VAL A 61 5.60 1.83 -0.79
CA VAL A 61 5.13 1.77 0.60
C VAL A 61 5.69 0.54 1.31
N GLU A 62 5.71 -0.63 0.66
CA GLU A 62 6.25 -1.86 1.25
C GLU A 62 7.77 -1.78 1.43
N SER A 63 8.50 -1.20 0.46
CA SER A 63 9.94 -0.95 0.58
C SER A 63 10.24 -0.02 1.76
N TRP A 64 9.48 1.07 1.89
CA TRP A 64 9.63 1.99 3.03
C TRP A 64 9.26 1.31 4.35
N HIS A 65 8.18 0.52 4.40
CA HIS A 65 7.83 -0.27 5.58
C HIS A 65 8.91 -1.28 5.95
N SER A 66 9.55 -1.92 4.97
CA SER A 66 10.65 -2.85 5.18
C SER A 66 11.89 -2.14 5.76
N GLN A 67 12.22 -0.95 5.25
CA GLN A 67 13.28 -0.10 5.79
C GLN A 67 12.95 0.36 7.21
N LEU A 68 11.71 0.80 7.47
CA LEU A 68 11.27 1.20 8.80
C LEU A 68 11.42 0.06 9.81
N LYS A 69 10.91 -1.13 9.45
CA LYS A 69 11.01 -2.34 10.27
C LYS A 69 12.46 -2.74 10.51
N THR A 70 13.32 -2.64 9.50
CA THR A 70 14.70 -3.15 9.56
C THR A 70 15.64 -2.18 10.23
N SER A 71 15.70 -0.93 9.75
CA SER A 71 16.69 0.07 10.16
C SER A 71 16.35 0.71 11.51
N TYR A 72 15.08 1.03 11.75
CA TYR A 72 14.68 1.78 12.96
C TYR A 72 14.09 0.86 14.04
N LEU A 73 13.26 -0.12 13.66
CA LEU A 73 12.58 -0.99 14.62
C LEU A 73 13.33 -2.29 14.93
N GLN A 74 14.43 -2.59 14.24
CA GLN A 74 15.26 -3.79 14.42
C GLN A 74 14.47 -5.11 14.32
N ARG A 75 13.41 -5.13 13.49
CA ARG A 75 12.47 -6.25 13.32
C ARG A 75 11.81 -6.75 14.62
N LYS A 76 11.80 -5.95 15.69
CA LYS A 76 11.10 -6.30 16.93
C LYS A 76 9.60 -6.20 16.72
N ARG A 77 8.90 -7.29 17.03
CA ARG A 77 7.47 -7.49 16.70
C ARG A 77 6.52 -6.62 17.52
N ASN A 78 6.91 -6.19 18.71
CA ASN A 78 6.11 -5.34 19.58
C ASN A 78 6.98 -4.32 20.33
N ARG A 79 6.73 -3.02 20.10
CA ARG A 79 7.16 -1.95 20.99
C ARG A 79 5.91 -1.28 21.57
N ARG A 80 5.99 -0.86 22.83
CA ARG A 80 4.96 -0.04 23.45
C ARG A 80 4.77 1.24 22.61
N VAL A 81 3.54 1.72 22.47
CA VAL A 81 3.18 2.79 21.51
C VAL A 81 4.01 4.06 21.71
N ASP A 82 4.25 4.45 22.95
CA ASP A 82 5.15 5.55 23.33
C ASP A 82 6.57 5.39 22.78
N ARG A 83 7.13 4.17 22.84
CA ARG A 83 8.47 3.91 22.30
C ARG A 83 8.48 3.94 20.77
N LEU A 84 7.39 3.54 20.12
CA LEU A 84 7.23 3.66 18.68
C LEU A 84 7.17 5.14 18.25
N VAL A 85 6.33 5.94 18.92
CA VAL A 85 6.23 7.39 18.67
C VAL A 85 7.57 8.07 18.88
N TYR A 86 8.29 7.73 19.95
CA TYR A 86 9.63 8.26 20.20
C TYR A 86 10.61 8.01 19.05
N ILE A 87 10.66 6.78 18.51
CA ILE A 87 11.54 6.42 17.39
C ILE A 87 11.13 7.15 16.11
N LEU A 88 9.82 7.24 15.84
CA LEU A 88 9.32 7.93 14.65
C LEU A 88 9.66 9.42 14.65
N VAL A 89 9.54 10.09 15.80
CA VAL A 89 9.78 11.53 15.92
C VAL A 89 11.27 11.87 15.99
N ASN A 90 12.06 11.15 16.80
CA ASN A 90 13.45 11.53 17.03
C ASN A 90 14.40 10.93 15.99
N ASP A 91 14.15 9.71 15.51
CA ASP A 91 15.08 9.03 14.60
C ASP A 91 14.62 9.19 13.14
N VAL A 92 13.37 8.86 12.83
CA VAL A 92 12.89 8.81 11.43
C VAL A 92 12.70 10.20 10.82
N GLU A 93 12.14 11.14 11.57
CA GLU A 93 11.88 12.50 11.08
C GLU A 93 13.18 13.27 10.82
N GLU A 94 14.14 13.20 11.75
CA GLU A 94 15.46 13.83 11.58
C GLU A 94 16.21 13.27 10.35
N ASP A 95 16.24 11.94 10.19
CA ASP A 95 16.88 11.31 9.03
C ASP A 95 16.20 11.70 7.71
N PHE A 96 14.88 11.79 7.70
CA PHE A 96 14.13 12.22 6.52
C PHE A 96 14.43 13.68 6.15
N LEU A 97 14.43 14.59 7.12
CA LEU A 97 14.78 16.00 6.92
C LEU A 97 16.22 16.17 6.46
N SER A 98 17.16 15.43 7.06
CA SER A 98 18.57 15.39 6.66
C SER A 98 18.73 14.91 5.21
N ASN A 99 18.02 13.86 4.81
CA ASN A 99 18.04 13.36 3.44
C ASN A 99 17.47 14.37 2.44
N ILE A 100 16.37 15.06 2.78
CA ILE A 100 15.83 16.15 1.94
C ILE A 100 16.85 17.26 1.79
N ASN A 101 17.47 17.70 2.88
CA ASN A 101 18.47 18.75 2.84
C ASN A 101 19.68 18.35 2.00
N ARG A 102 20.15 17.10 2.11
CA ARG A 102 21.21 16.55 1.26
C ARG A 102 20.83 16.56 -0.22
N ILE A 103 19.63 16.11 -0.56
CA ILE A 103 19.15 16.12 -1.95
C ILE A 103 19.09 17.56 -2.47
N LYS A 104 18.51 18.48 -1.70
CA LYS A 104 18.46 19.92 -2.05
C LYS A 104 19.86 20.50 -2.29
N MET A 105 20.83 20.19 -1.43
CA MET A 105 22.22 20.68 -1.56
C MET A 105 22.97 20.04 -2.75
N ASN A 106 22.65 18.80 -3.10
CA ASN A 106 23.26 18.09 -4.23
C ASN A 106 22.63 18.45 -5.59
N VAL A 107 21.35 18.83 -5.63
CA VAL A 107 20.68 19.30 -6.87
C VAL A 107 21.34 20.57 -7.41
N GLY A 108 21.91 21.42 -6.56
CA GLY A 108 22.70 22.58 -6.98
C GLY A 108 24.16 22.30 -7.37
N ARG A 109 24.65 21.05 -7.20
CA ARG A 109 26.03 20.64 -7.49
C ARG A 109 26.18 19.78 -8.75
N ILE A 110 25.10 19.50 -9.47
CA ILE A 110 25.18 18.90 -10.79
C ILE A 110 25.60 20.01 -11.78
N GLY A 111 26.89 20.35 -11.74
CA GLY A 111 27.55 21.12 -12.78
C GLY A 111 27.83 20.24 -14.01
N PRO A 112 28.02 20.85 -15.20
CA PRO A 112 28.33 20.15 -16.45
C PRO A 112 29.66 19.38 -16.41
#